data_AF-I3TDR6-F1
#
_entry.id   AF-I3TDR6-F1
#
_cell.length_a   1.000
_cell.length_b   1.000
_cell.length_c   1.000
_cell.angle_alpha   90.00
_cell.angle_beta   90.00
_cell.angle_gamma   90.00
#
_symmetry.space_group_name_H-M   'P 1'
#
loop_
_entity.id
_entity.type
_entity.pdbx_description
1 polymer ?
#
loop_
_entity_poly.entity_id
_entity_poly.type
_entity_poly.pdbx_seq_one_letter_code
_entity_poly.pdbx_strand_id
1 'polypeptide(L)'
;MTVGLLRGAEKSGHKGWTTVYCAICNKKLDLFAAYDTKDVFYCPTCVSKGRDAYFCSADARRLHYRCPYCGGELKPYFPLEETFRQQRP
;
A
#
# COMPACT_ATOMS: atom_id res chain seq x y z
N MET A 1 -24.14 16.57 -36.77
CA MET A 1 -23.73 15.24 -36.29
C MET A 1 -22.26 15.31 -35.89
N THR A 2 -21.99 15.04 -34.60
CA THR A 2 -20.75 14.50 -34.02
C THR A 2 -19.40 15.15 -34.36
N VAL A 3 -19.07 16.24 -33.65
CA VAL A 3 -17.66 16.50 -33.25
C VAL A 3 -17.39 15.65 -32.01
N GLY A 4 -16.44 14.74 -32.15
CA GLY A 4 -16.11 13.69 -31.20
C GLY A 4 -15.49 14.20 -29.90
N LEU A 5 -15.98 13.60 -28.81
CA LEU A 5 -15.37 13.41 -27.49
C LEU A 5 -14.35 14.46 -27.01
N LEU A 6 -14.86 15.42 -26.25
CA LEU A 6 -14.16 15.96 -25.09
C LEU A 6 -14.03 14.85 -24.02
N ARG A 7 -12.91 14.12 -24.03
CA ARG A 7 -12.35 13.45 -22.84
C ARG A 7 -11.06 14.22 -22.53
N GLY A 8 -10.96 15.07 -21.52
CA GLY A 8 -11.44 14.86 -20.16
C GLY A 8 -10.28 14.30 -19.33
N ALA A 9 -9.58 15.20 -18.66
CA ALA A 9 -8.84 14.97 -17.42
C ALA A 9 -7.52 14.18 -17.47
N GLU A 10 -6.47 14.81 -17.99
CA GLU A 10 -5.15 14.72 -17.36
C GLU A 10 -4.88 16.03 -16.61
N LYS A 11 -5.52 16.18 -15.44
CA LYS A 11 -5.03 17.14 -14.45
C LYS A 11 -3.68 16.62 -13.97
N SER A 12 -2.62 17.14 -14.56
CA SER A 12 -1.24 17.08 -14.09
C SER A 12 -1.13 17.75 -12.72
N GLY A 13 -1.59 17.04 -11.69
CA GLY A 13 -1.18 17.18 -10.31
C GLY A 13 -0.68 15.80 -9.90
N HIS A 14 0.54 15.45 -10.28
CA HIS A 14 1.14 14.13 -10.08
C HIS A 14 1.35 13.82 -8.59
N LYS A 15 0.28 13.44 -7.88
CA LYS A 15 0.33 12.61 -6.66
C LYS A 15 0.23 11.13 -7.00
N GLY A 16 0.67 10.74 -8.21
CA GLY A 16 0.47 9.40 -8.76
C GLY A 16 1.50 8.36 -8.30
N TRP A 17 2.52 8.75 -7.53
CA TRP A 17 3.66 7.87 -7.26
C TRP A 17 3.56 7.12 -5.93
N THR A 18 2.63 7.52 -5.07
CA THR A 18 2.62 7.08 -3.66
C THR A 18 1.25 6.62 -3.19
N THR A 19 0.34 6.31 -4.11
CA THR A 19 -0.99 5.80 -3.76
C THR A 19 -1.20 4.40 -4.32
N VAL A 20 -1.37 3.43 -3.43
CA VAL A 20 -1.73 2.04 -3.77
C VAL A 20 -3.16 1.75 -3.32
N TYR A 21 -3.69 0.60 -3.73
CA TYR A 21 -5.02 0.15 -3.33
C TYR A 21 -4.89 -1.12 -2.50
N CYS A 22 -5.77 -1.27 -1.51
CA CYS A 22 -5.89 -2.52 -0.77
C CYS A 22 -6.33 -3.62 -1.72
N ALA A 23 -5.64 -4.76 -1.73
CA ALA A 23 -5.97 -5.89 -2.61
C ALA A 23 -7.32 -6.58 -2.28
N ILE A 24 -7.93 -6.24 -1.13
CA ILE A 24 -9.18 -6.85 -0.65
C ILE A 24 -10.36 -5.89 -0.77
N CYS A 25 -10.25 -4.71 -0.15
CA CYS A 25 -11.35 -3.75 -0.10
C CYS A 25 -11.25 -2.64 -1.15
N ASN A 26 -10.20 -2.64 -1.99
CA ASN A 26 -9.90 -1.59 -2.95
C ASN A 26 -9.85 -0.17 -2.35
N LYS A 27 -9.65 -0.07 -1.03
CA LYS A 27 -9.49 1.22 -0.35
C LYS A 27 -8.20 1.86 -0.83
N LYS A 28 -8.27 3.15 -1.14
CA LYS A 28 -7.12 3.97 -1.50
C LYS A 28 -6.20 4.13 -0.28
N LEU A 29 -4.97 3.66 -0.40
CA LEU A 29 -3.92 3.69 0.62
C LEU A 29 -2.83 4.64 0.13
N ASP A 30 -2.68 5.76 0.82
CA ASP A 30 -1.60 6.70 0.53
C ASP A 30 -0.35 6.25 1.32
N LEU A 31 0.68 5.75 0.64
CA LEU A 31 1.88 5.23 1.33
C LEU A 31 2.66 6.35 2.03
N PHE A 32 2.49 7.61 1.61
CA PHE A 32 3.12 8.76 2.26
C PHE A 32 2.43 9.05 3.60
N ALA A 33 1.10 9.13 3.62
CA ALA A 33 0.35 9.24 4.87
C ALA A 33 0.54 7.99 5.75
N ALA A 34 0.63 6.81 5.16
CA ALA A 34 0.81 5.56 5.90
C ALA A 34 2.14 5.44 6.63
N TYR A 35 3.16 6.20 6.22
CA TYR A 35 4.40 6.33 6.97
C TYR A 35 4.14 6.89 8.38
N ASP A 36 3.24 7.87 8.48
CA ASP A 36 2.86 8.52 9.74
C ASP A 36 1.78 7.72 10.49
N THR A 37 0.71 7.31 9.80
CA THR A 37 -0.43 6.66 10.47
C THR A 37 -0.19 5.18 10.79
N LYS A 38 0.84 4.56 10.20
CA LYS A 38 1.22 3.16 10.43
C LYS A 38 0.10 2.16 10.11
N ASP A 39 -0.73 2.48 9.12
CA ASP A 39 -1.94 1.70 8.76
C ASP A 39 -1.80 0.80 7.51
N VAL A 40 -0.62 0.77 6.89
CA VAL A 40 -0.39 -0.02 5.66
C VAL A 40 0.54 -1.18 5.92
N PHE A 41 0.11 -2.35 5.46
CA PHE A 41 0.85 -3.60 5.48
C PHE A 41 1.06 -4.09 4.06
N TYR A 42 2.17 -4.76 3.80
CA TYR A 42 2.46 -5.35 2.50
C TYR A 42 3.04 -6.75 2.67
N CYS A 43 2.85 -7.59 1.65
CA CYS A 43 3.49 -8.89 1.62
C CYS A 43 4.79 -8.81 0.79
N PRO A 44 5.99 -8.94 1.40
CA PRO A 44 7.26 -8.82 0.67
C PRO A 44 7.38 -9.88 -0.43
N THR A 45 6.94 -11.12 -0.17
CA THR A 45 7.01 -12.22 -1.15
C THR A 45 6.15 -11.96 -2.39
N CYS A 46 4.95 -11.40 -2.25
CA CYS A 46 4.07 -11.11 -3.38
C CYS A 46 4.52 -9.86 -4.12
N VAL A 47 4.98 -8.83 -3.40
CA VAL A 47 5.55 -7.63 -4.00
C VAL A 47 6.82 -7.95 -4.79
N SER A 48 7.70 -8.80 -4.27
CA SER A 48 8.88 -9.31 -5.00
C SER A 48 8.52 -10.13 -6.25
N LYS A 49 7.31 -10.71 -6.30
CA LYS A 49 6.78 -11.40 -7.49
C LYS A 49 6.06 -10.45 -8.47
N GLY A 50 6.05 -9.15 -8.20
CA GLY A 50 5.40 -8.14 -9.05
C GLY A 50 3.88 -8.03 -8.85
N ARG A 51 3.33 -8.49 -7.73
CA ARG A 51 1.91 -8.32 -7.37
C ARG A 51 1.75 -7.22 -6.32
N ASP A 52 0.81 -6.32 -6.55
CA ASP A 52 0.41 -5.28 -5.59
C ASP A 52 -0.35 -5.86 -4.39
N ALA A 53 0.39 -6.49 -3.49
CA ALA A 53 -0.13 -7.10 -2.27
C ALA A 53 -0.01 -6.12 -1.09
N TYR A 54 -0.70 -4.99 -1.19
CA TYR A 54 -0.86 -4.01 -0.12
C TYR A 54 -2.22 -4.18 0.57
N PHE A 55 -2.23 -4.03 1.89
CA PHE A 55 -3.38 -4.26 2.73
C PHE A 55 -3.52 -3.15 3.77
N CYS A 56 -4.75 -2.75 4.05
CA CYS A 56 -5.02 -1.82 5.13
C CYS A 56 -4.97 -2.53 6.49
N SER A 57 -4.77 -1.78 7.57
CA SER A 57 -4.73 -2.28 8.95
C SER A 57 -5.96 -3.12 9.33
N ALA A 58 -7.15 -2.75 8.84
CA ALA A 58 -8.38 -3.49 9.10
C ALA A 58 -8.37 -4.89 8.46
N ASP A 59 -8.00 -5.00 7.18
CA ASP A 59 -7.95 -6.30 6.49
C ASP A 59 -6.74 -7.13 6.93
N ALA A 60 -5.61 -6.49 7.23
CA ALA A 60 -4.44 -7.16 7.81
C ALA A 60 -4.80 -7.83 9.14
N ARG A 61 -5.58 -7.17 10.01
CA ARG A 61 -6.09 -7.76 11.26
C ARG A 61 -7.06 -8.91 11.01
N ARG A 62 -7.98 -8.78 10.05
CA ARG A 62 -8.90 -9.87 9.66
C ARG A 62 -8.17 -11.10 9.15
N LEU A 63 -7.08 -10.89 8.42
CA LEU A 63 -6.22 -11.94 7.90
C LEU A 63 -5.19 -12.45 8.91
N HIS A 64 -5.21 -11.96 10.16
CA HIS A 64 -4.23 -12.30 11.18
C HIS A 64 -2.79 -12.11 10.71
N TYR A 65 -2.54 -11.04 9.95
CA TYR A 65 -1.22 -10.71 9.37
C TYR A 65 -0.67 -11.81 8.46
N ARG A 66 -1.54 -12.60 7.82
CA ARG A 66 -1.17 -13.58 6.79
C ARG A 66 -1.65 -13.21 5.40
N CYS A 67 -0.76 -13.36 4.43
CA CYS A 67 -1.04 -13.05 3.05
C CYS A 67 -1.99 -14.10 2.46
N PRO A 68 -3.14 -13.71 1.89
CA PRO A 68 -4.10 -14.66 1.33
C PRO A 68 -3.58 -15.34 0.04
N TYR A 69 -2.52 -14.80 -0.56
CA TYR A 69 -1.97 -15.33 -1.82
C TYR A 69 -0.87 -16.37 -1.61
N CYS A 70 0.04 -16.13 -0.67
CA CYS A 70 1.19 -17.01 -0.46
C CYS A 70 1.27 -17.58 0.96
N GLY A 71 0.35 -17.22 1.87
CA GLY A 71 0.38 -17.63 3.27
C GLY A 71 1.50 -16.99 4.11
N GLY A 72 2.32 -16.12 3.50
CA GLY A 72 3.44 -15.45 4.16
C GLY A 72 3.00 -14.37 5.15
N GLU A 73 3.88 -13.97 6.05
CA GLU A 73 3.59 -12.92 7.03
C GLU A 73 3.58 -11.54 6.37
N LEU A 74 2.57 -10.72 6.70
CA LEU A 74 2.50 -9.32 6.27
C LEU A 74 3.47 -8.48 7.10
N LYS A 75 4.26 -7.66 6.42
CA LYS A 75 5.13 -6.68 7.05
C LYS A 75 4.50 -5.29 7.02
N PRO A 76 4.66 -4.48 8.08
CA PRO A 76 4.29 -3.07 8.03
C PRO A 76 5.12 -2.35 6.96
N TYR A 77 4.48 -1.47 6.18
CA TYR A 77 5.17 -0.68 5.14
C TYR A 77 6.02 0.46 5.71
N PHE A 78 5.75 0.88 6.95
CA PHE A 78 6.57 1.86 7.64
C PHE A 78 7.86 1.19 8.16
N PRO A 79 9.04 1.80 7.96
CA PRO A 79 10.22 1.38 8.69
C PRO A 79 9.96 1.65 10.16
N LEU A 80 9.86 0.59 10.95
CA LEU A 80 9.91 0.71 12.40
C LEU A 80 11.23 1.43 12.74
N GLU A 81 11.12 2.57 13.41
CA GLU A 81 12.23 3.26 14.12
C GLU A 81 12.94 2.35 15.16
N GLU A 82 12.63 1.05 15.22
CA GLU A 82 13.35 0.07 16.01
C GLU A 82 14.80 -0.12 15.58
N THR A 83 15.18 0.23 14.35
CA THR A 83 16.61 0.23 13.95
C THR A 83 17.42 1.35 14.60
N PHE A 84 16.79 2.43 15.10
CA PHE A 84 17.50 3.54 15.77
C PHE A 84 17.71 3.31 17.27
N ARG A 85 16.88 2.49 17.94
CA ARG A 85 17.05 2.21 19.37
C ARG A 85 18.19 1.23 19.66
N GLN A 86 18.56 0.38 18.71
CA GLN A 86 19.62 -0.63 18.89
C GLN A 86 21.04 -0.09 18.60
N GLN A 87 21.19 1.19 18.23
CA GLN A 87 22.48 1.82 17.91
C GLN A 87 22.91 2.91 18.90
N ARG A 88 22.41 2.90 20.14
CA ARG A 88 23.07 3.65 21.21
C ARG A 88 24.15 2.77 21.84
N PRO A 89 25.45 3.10 21.69
CA PRO A 89 26.53 2.45 22.43
C PRO A 89 26.41 2.71 23.93
#